data_AF-A0A1G8G3F5-F1
#
_entry.id   AF-A0A1G8G3F5-F1
#
_cell.length_a   1.000
_cell.length_b   1.000
_cell.length_c   1.000
_cell.angle_alpha   90.00
_cell.angle_beta   90.00
_cell.angle_gamma   90.00
#
_symmetry.space_group_name_H-M   'P 1'
#
loop_
_entity.id
_entity.type
_entity.pdbx_description
1 polymer ?
#
loop_
_entity_poly.entity_id
_entity_poly.type
_entity_poly.pdbx_seq_one_letter_code
_entity_poly.pdbx_strand_id
1 'polypeptide(L)'
;MENYNNTKWTKWENRNKIEGIKYPGIYSIAVSIENIEGLEFEMIEDIEYIGMTNSNGGLKSRMSQFDSTIKRIRLHHGGAHRFIGKYWNYEDVKDRLYVSVCSFECGNNKSNIEDLIAMGEVAKAEYIFWVDYLKKHGRYPIFNDKKISPKPEFIVW
;
A
#
# COMPACT_ATOMS: atom_id res chain seq x y z
N MET A 1 -16.10 6.24 4.67
CA MET A 1 -14.73 6.48 5.13
C MET A 1 -14.65 7.69 6.07
N GLU A 2 -15.60 7.89 7.00
CA GLU A 2 -15.73 9.17 7.74
C GLU A 2 -14.58 9.47 8.72
N ASN A 3 -13.61 8.58 8.95
CA ASN A 3 -12.59 8.74 9.99
C ASN A 3 -11.13 8.58 9.54
N TYR A 4 -10.83 8.46 8.24
CA TYR A 4 -9.44 8.27 7.76
C TYR A 4 -9.04 9.30 6.71
N ASN A 5 -8.01 10.08 7.04
CA ASN A 5 -7.49 11.15 6.19
C ASN A 5 -6.45 10.57 5.22
N ASN A 6 -6.93 10.21 4.03
CA ASN A 6 -6.07 9.77 2.94
C ASN A 6 -5.53 10.99 2.18
N THR A 7 -4.30 10.90 1.69
CA THR A 7 -3.77 11.88 0.74
C THR A 7 -4.48 11.75 -0.60
N LYS A 8 -4.38 12.80 -1.41
CA LYS A 8 -4.62 12.69 -2.85
C LYS A 8 -3.77 11.58 -3.47
N TRP A 9 -4.24 11.04 -4.59
CA TRP A 9 -3.46 10.12 -5.40
C TRP A 9 -2.18 10.79 -5.89
N THR A 10 -1.05 10.12 -5.71
CA THR A 10 0.27 10.60 -6.13
C THR A 10 0.90 9.56 -7.04
N LYS A 11 1.56 9.97 -8.13
CA LYS A 11 2.32 9.02 -8.94
C LYS A 11 3.36 8.29 -8.11
N TRP A 12 3.56 7.00 -8.38
CA TRP A 12 4.45 6.15 -7.59
C TRP A 12 5.90 6.63 -7.56
N GLU A 13 6.39 7.22 -8.65
CA GLU A 13 7.72 7.85 -8.71
C GLU A 13 7.87 9.01 -7.71
N ASN A 14 6.76 9.72 -7.42
CA ASN A 14 6.70 10.86 -6.52
C ASN A 14 6.38 10.48 -5.06
N ARG A 15 6.20 9.20 -4.73
CA ARG A 15 5.78 8.72 -3.39
C ARG A 15 6.65 9.22 -2.23
N ASN A 16 7.94 9.50 -2.48
CA ASN A 16 8.87 9.99 -1.47
C ASN A 16 8.64 11.48 -1.09
N LYS A 17 7.80 12.19 -1.84
CA LYS A 17 7.42 13.59 -1.59
C LYS A 17 6.14 13.71 -0.75
N ILE A 18 5.44 12.61 -0.51
CA ILE A 18 4.19 12.62 0.24
C ILE A 18 4.48 12.95 1.71
N GLU A 19 3.69 13.87 2.28
CA GLU A 19 3.79 14.24 3.70
C GLU A 19 3.34 13.09 4.60
N GLY A 20 3.84 13.04 5.84
CA GLY A 20 3.45 12.00 6.81
C GLY A 20 4.03 10.60 6.57
N ILE A 21 4.75 10.34 5.46
CA ILE A 21 5.27 8.98 5.15
C ILE A 21 6.31 8.44 6.14
N LYS A 22 6.85 9.28 7.02
CA LYS A 22 7.75 8.87 8.11
C LYS A 22 7.01 8.08 9.21
N TYR A 23 5.69 8.20 9.26
CA TYR A 23 4.85 7.57 10.27
C TYR A 23 4.29 6.21 9.83
N PRO A 24 3.80 5.37 10.77
CA PRO A 24 2.91 4.26 10.50
C PRO A 24 1.66 4.64 9.70
N GLY A 25 1.01 3.66 9.10
CA GLY A 25 -0.27 3.89 8.42
C GLY A 25 -0.63 2.88 7.35
N ILE A 26 -1.61 3.28 6.53
CA ILE A 26 -2.13 2.52 5.37
C ILE A 26 -1.61 3.15 4.08
N TYR A 27 -1.34 2.32 3.08
CA TYR A 27 -1.10 2.75 1.71
C TYR A 27 -1.93 1.90 0.74
N SER A 28 -2.61 2.58 -0.18
CA SER A 28 -3.39 1.98 -1.26
C SER A 28 -2.66 2.22 -2.57
N ILE A 29 -2.41 1.16 -3.33
CA ILE A 29 -1.74 1.21 -4.63
C ILE A 29 -2.77 0.92 -5.71
N ALA A 30 -2.87 1.85 -6.65
CA ALA A 30 -3.69 1.71 -7.84
C ALA A 30 -2.83 1.52 -9.09
N VAL A 31 -3.33 0.70 -10.03
CA VAL A 31 -2.79 0.58 -11.38
C VAL A 31 -3.85 1.09 -12.34
N SER A 32 -3.72 2.34 -12.80
CA SER A 32 -4.74 2.99 -13.63
C SER A 32 -4.20 3.34 -15.00
N ILE A 33 -5.05 3.17 -16.03
CA ILE A 33 -4.76 3.64 -17.39
C ILE A 33 -4.97 5.16 -17.47
N GLU A 34 -5.88 5.70 -16.65
CA GLU A 34 -6.15 7.12 -16.56
C GLU A 34 -5.14 7.81 -15.62
N ASN A 35 -4.92 9.10 -15.84
CA ASN A 35 -4.12 9.90 -14.91
C ASN A 35 -4.99 10.33 -13.72
N ILE A 36 -4.78 9.69 -12.58
CA ILE A 36 -5.50 10.00 -11.34
C ILE A 36 -4.68 10.86 -10.37
N GLU A 37 -3.48 11.32 -10.74
CA GLU A 37 -2.65 12.16 -9.88
C GLU A 37 -3.38 13.45 -9.48
N GLY A 38 -3.35 13.78 -8.18
CA GLY A 38 -3.99 14.96 -7.61
C GLY A 38 -5.49 14.83 -7.34
N LEU A 39 -6.13 13.73 -7.76
CA LEU A 39 -7.52 13.45 -7.40
C LEU A 39 -7.62 13.04 -5.92
N GLU A 40 -8.77 13.34 -5.31
CA GLU A 40 -9.08 12.89 -3.96
C GLU A 40 -9.11 11.36 -3.89
N PHE A 41 -8.77 10.82 -2.72
CA PHE A 41 -8.81 9.38 -2.52
C PHE A 41 -10.25 8.87 -2.53
N GLU A 42 -10.49 7.88 -3.37
CA GLU A 42 -11.70 7.09 -3.37
C GLU A 42 -11.34 5.60 -3.46
N MET A 43 -12.24 4.75 -2.99
CA MET A 43 -12.17 3.30 -3.24
C MET A 43 -12.47 3.02 -4.73
N ILE A 44 -11.54 3.31 -5.63
CA ILE A 44 -11.66 3.03 -7.07
C ILE A 44 -11.37 1.55 -7.34
N GLU A 45 -11.90 1.02 -8.45
CA GLU A 45 -11.70 -0.40 -8.81
C GLU A 45 -10.22 -0.71 -9.15
N ASP A 46 -9.47 0.30 -9.59
CA ASP A 46 -8.05 0.21 -9.94
C ASP A 46 -7.13 -0.02 -8.73
N ILE A 47 -7.64 0.03 -7.49
CA ILE A 47 -6.85 -0.34 -6.31
C ILE A 47 -6.59 -1.84 -6.34
N GLU A 48 -5.34 -2.20 -6.58
CA GLU A 48 -4.92 -3.59 -6.68
C GLU A 48 -4.26 -4.11 -5.41
N TYR A 49 -3.83 -3.20 -4.53
CA TYR A 49 -3.23 -3.56 -3.26
C TYR A 49 -3.47 -2.51 -2.18
N ILE A 50 -3.83 -2.96 -0.99
CA ILE A 50 -3.90 -2.16 0.24
C ILE A 50 -2.99 -2.84 1.26
N GLY A 51 -2.08 -2.08 1.86
CA GLY A 51 -1.20 -2.59 2.91
C GLY A 51 -1.05 -1.62 4.06
N MET A 52 -0.64 -2.15 5.21
CA MET A 52 -0.31 -1.35 6.40
C MET A 52 1.15 -1.47 6.83
N THR A 53 1.57 -0.57 7.72
CA THR A 53 2.81 -0.72 8.48
C THR A 53 2.76 -0.05 9.86
N ASN A 54 3.27 -0.77 10.86
CA ASN A 54 3.62 -0.27 12.20
C ASN A 54 5.15 -0.28 12.42
N SER A 55 5.94 -0.24 11.34
CA SER A 55 7.40 -0.36 11.43
C SER A 55 8.07 0.98 11.70
N ASN A 56 9.27 0.94 12.29
CA ASN A 56 10.01 2.14 12.65
C ASN A 56 10.33 3.06 11.46
N GLY A 57 10.45 2.49 10.25
CA GLY A 57 10.70 3.26 9.03
C GLY A 57 9.43 3.82 8.38
N GLY A 58 8.26 3.62 9.00
CA GLY A 58 6.96 4.10 8.54
C GLY A 58 6.58 3.60 7.15
N LEU A 59 5.60 4.30 6.57
CA LEU A 59 5.12 4.11 5.21
C LEU A 59 6.26 4.20 4.18
N LYS A 60 7.22 5.11 4.38
CA LYS A 60 8.39 5.30 3.50
C LYS A 60 9.19 4.01 3.35
N SER A 61 9.58 3.38 4.45
CA SER A 61 10.34 2.12 4.42
C SER A 61 9.52 0.99 3.80
N ARG A 62 8.24 0.89 4.15
CA ARG A 62 7.35 -0.15 3.62
C ARG A 62 7.15 -0.02 2.11
N MET A 63 6.89 1.18 1.59
CA MET A 63 6.78 1.44 0.16
C MET A 63 8.11 1.27 -0.58
N SER A 64 9.26 1.56 0.07
CA SER A 64 10.58 1.26 -0.49
C SER A 64 10.83 -0.25 -0.64
N GLN A 65 10.40 -1.05 0.34
CA GLN A 65 10.45 -2.51 0.23
C GLN A 65 9.54 -3.00 -0.89
N PHE A 66 8.33 -2.44 -1.02
CA PHE A 66 7.42 -2.73 -2.13
C PHE A 66 8.10 -2.44 -3.49
N ASP A 67 8.66 -1.24 -3.66
CA ASP A 67 9.36 -0.81 -4.89
C ASP A 67 10.54 -1.72 -5.22
N SER A 68 11.35 -2.06 -4.22
CA SER A 68 12.49 -2.96 -4.38
C SER A 68 12.06 -4.36 -4.80
N THR A 69 10.90 -4.84 -4.34
CA THR A 69 10.36 -6.14 -4.71
C THR A 69 9.80 -6.13 -6.13
N ILE A 70 8.99 -5.14 -6.53
CA ILE A 70 8.46 -5.08 -7.91
C ILE A 70 9.55 -4.84 -8.95
N LYS A 71 10.65 -4.18 -8.58
CA LYS A 71 11.88 -4.07 -9.40
C LYS A 71 12.78 -5.30 -9.33
N ARG A 72 12.42 -6.31 -8.54
CA ARG A 72 13.15 -7.57 -8.34
C ARG A 72 14.58 -7.38 -7.81
N ILE A 73 14.84 -6.27 -7.09
CA ILE A 73 16.11 -6.00 -6.42
C ILE A 73 16.19 -6.79 -5.10
N ARG A 74 15.08 -6.83 -4.33
CA ARG A 74 14.96 -7.58 -3.06
C ARG A 74 13.54 -8.08 -2.85
N LEU A 75 13.36 -9.38 -2.56
CA LEU A 75 12.05 -10.04 -2.46
C LEU A 75 11.52 -10.14 -1.02
N HIS A 76 11.52 -9.04 -0.26
CA HIS A 76 11.10 -9.04 1.15
C HIS A 76 9.66 -8.59 1.39
N HIS A 77 8.93 -8.22 0.34
CA HIS A 77 7.57 -7.70 0.48
C HIS A 77 6.52 -8.66 -0.09
N GLY A 78 5.75 -9.30 0.78
CA GLY A 78 4.82 -10.39 0.40
C GLY A 78 3.73 -10.01 -0.60
N GLY A 79 3.12 -8.83 -0.46
CA GLY A 79 2.11 -8.30 -1.40
C GLY A 79 2.71 -7.97 -2.77
N ALA A 80 3.74 -7.12 -2.79
CA ALA A 80 4.57 -6.85 -3.97
C ALA A 80 5.08 -8.11 -4.71
N HIS A 81 5.39 -9.21 -4.03
CA HIS A 81 5.80 -10.43 -4.73
C HIS A 81 4.68 -10.97 -5.63
N ARG A 82 3.41 -10.84 -5.22
CA ARG A 82 2.25 -11.19 -6.05
C ARG A 82 2.10 -10.23 -7.24
N PHE A 83 2.44 -8.96 -7.02
CA PHE A 83 2.49 -7.93 -8.06
C PHE A 83 3.37 -8.36 -9.25
N ILE A 84 4.53 -8.98 -8.98
CA ILE A 84 5.45 -9.51 -10.01
C ILE A 84 4.77 -10.55 -10.91
N GLY A 85 3.86 -11.37 -10.35
CA GLY A 85 3.16 -12.41 -11.11
C GLY A 85 2.26 -11.85 -12.22
N LYS A 86 1.68 -10.66 -12.02
CA LYS A 86 0.86 -9.95 -13.02
C LYS A 86 1.67 -8.96 -13.84
N TYR A 87 2.58 -8.23 -13.21
CA TYR A 87 3.41 -7.21 -13.83
C TYR A 87 4.88 -7.59 -13.74
N TRP A 88 5.25 -8.54 -14.59
CA TRP A 88 6.60 -9.11 -14.61
C TRP A 88 7.69 -8.05 -14.87
N ASN A 89 7.40 -7.15 -15.81
CA ASN A 89 8.30 -6.07 -16.20
C ASN A 89 7.82 -4.76 -15.57
N TYR A 90 8.63 -4.21 -14.67
CA TYR A 90 8.34 -2.97 -13.97
C TYR A 90 8.16 -1.77 -14.94
N GLU A 91 8.92 -1.74 -16.02
CA GLU A 91 8.87 -0.64 -16.99
C GLU A 91 7.51 -0.52 -17.68
N ASP A 92 6.75 -1.63 -17.79
CA ASP A 92 5.43 -1.64 -18.45
C ASP A 92 4.29 -1.12 -17.56
N VAL A 93 4.56 -0.91 -16.27
CA VAL A 93 3.54 -0.55 -15.27
C VAL A 93 3.89 0.68 -14.45
N LYS A 94 5.18 1.07 -14.38
CA LYS A 94 5.65 2.16 -13.51
C LYS A 94 4.91 3.49 -13.70
N ASP A 95 4.53 3.82 -14.93
CA ASP A 95 3.87 5.08 -15.28
C ASP A 95 2.37 5.08 -14.99
N ARG A 96 1.82 3.90 -14.69
CA ARG A 96 0.41 3.66 -14.32
C ARG A 96 0.23 3.40 -12.83
N LEU A 97 1.31 3.45 -12.06
CA LEU A 97 1.29 3.23 -10.62
C LEU A 97 1.01 4.53 -9.87
N TYR A 98 0.01 4.48 -8.99
CA TYR A 98 -0.36 5.57 -8.09
C TYR A 98 -0.46 5.05 -6.67
N VAL A 99 -0.26 5.95 -5.71
CA VAL A 99 -0.40 5.65 -4.29
C VAL A 99 -1.14 6.78 -3.57
N SER A 100 -1.97 6.40 -2.62
CA SER A 100 -2.51 7.26 -1.59
C SER A 100 -2.19 6.65 -0.22
N VAL A 101 -1.88 7.50 0.76
CA VAL A 101 -1.53 7.05 2.10
C VAL A 101 -2.45 7.67 3.15
N CYS A 102 -2.70 6.92 4.22
CA CYS A 102 -3.34 7.41 5.44
C CYS A 102 -2.34 7.23 6.58
N SER A 103 -1.63 8.30 6.93
CA SER A 103 -0.63 8.28 8.00
C SER A 103 -1.26 8.46 9.38
N PHE A 104 -0.71 7.77 10.37
CA PHE A 104 -1.09 7.89 11.77
C PHE A 104 0.11 8.44 12.51
N GLU A 105 0.04 9.71 12.90
CA GLU A 105 1.15 10.37 13.59
C GLU A 105 1.36 9.77 14.98
N CYS A 106 2.32 8.87 15.07
CA CYS A 106 2.79 8.32 16.34
C CYS A 106 4.30 8.08 16.30
N GLY A 107 4.88 8.00 17.48
CA GLY A 107 6.23 7.50 17.65
C GLY A 107 6.30 5.99 17.41
N ASN A 108 7.53 5.47 17.48
CA ASN A 108 7.77 4.04 17.38
C ASN A 108 8.16 3.43 18.73
N ASN A 109 7.77 4.09 19.83
CA ASN A 109 8.14 3.68 21.15
C ASN A 109 7.12 2.67 21.71
N LYS A 110 7.49 1.39 21.69
CA LYS A 110 6.66 0.29 22.21
C LYS A 110 6.48 0.31 23.73
N SER A 111 7.13 1.21 24.46
CA SER A 111 6.86 1.46 25.88
C SER A 111 5.96 2.68 26.13
N ASN A 112 5.59 3.42 25.08
CA ASN A 112 4.65 4.52 25.16
C ASN A 112 3.22 4.03 24.85
N ILE A 113 2.26 4.41 25.70
CA ILE A 113 0.87 3.93 25.63
C ILE A 113 0.16 4.49 24.39
N GLU A 114 0.38 5.77 24.08
CA GLU A 114 -0.22 6.47 22.95
C GLU A 114 0.23 5.86 21.62
N ASP A 115 1.52 5.52 21.49
CA ASP A 115 2.09 4.84 20.33
C ASP A 115 1.47 3.44 20.13
N LEU A 116 1.26 2.68 21.21
CA LEU A 116 0.62 1.37 21.14
C LEU A 116 -0.85 1.47 20.70
N ILE A 117 -1.60 2.46 21.21
CA ILE A 117 -2.97 2.74 20.78
C ILE A 117 -3.00 3.07 19.29
N ALA A 118 -2.13 3.98 18.83
CA ALA A 118 -2.05 4.37 17.43
C ALA A 118 -1.71 3.19 16.51
N MET A 119 -0.75 2.34 16.90
CA MET A 119 -0.43 1.13 16.15
C MET A 119 -1.61 0.13 16.09
N GLY A 120 -2.41 0.05 17.15
CA GLY A 120 -3.66 -0.72 17.16
C GLY A 120 -4.68 -0.15 16.16
N GLU A 121 -4.84 1.17 16.12
CA GLU A 121 -5.72 1.84 15.16
C GLU A 121 -5.25 1.66 13.71
N VAL A 122 -3.93 1.67 13.44
CA VAL A 122 -3.40 1.32 12.09
C VAL A 122 -3.78 -0.10 11.71
N ALA A 123 -3.62 -1.07 12.60
CA ALA A 123 -3.98 -2.46 12.31
C ALA A 123 -5.48 -2.61 12.05
N LYS A 124 -6.32 -1.95 12.84
CA LYS A 124 -7.77 -1.89 12.64
C LYS A 124 -8.13 -1.21 11.31
N ALA A 125 -7.45 -0.12 10.95
CA ALA A 125 -7.69 0.61 9.71
C ALA A 125 -7.46 -0.26 8.47
N GLU A 126 -6.48 -1.16 8.47
CA GLU A 126 -6.25 -2.09 7.35
C GLU A 126 -7.51 -2.93 7.05
N TYR A 127 -8.12 -3.50 8.10
CA TYR A 127 -9.35 -4.27 7.95
C TYR A 127 -10.53 -3.40 7.50
N ILE A 128 -10.64 -2.16 7.97
CA ILE A 128 -11.69 -1.25 7.53
C ILE A 128 -11.53 -0.90 6.05
N PHE A 129 -10.31 -0.65 5.56
CA PHE A 129 -10.07 -0.40 4.15
C PHE A 129 -10.45 -1.61 3.28
N TRP A 130 -10.15 -2.83 3.73
CA TRP A 130 -10.61 -4.03 3.03
C TRP A 130 -12.14 -4.17 3.03
N VAL A 131 -12.81 -3.89 4.16
CA VAL A 131 -14.27 -3.91 4.25
C VAL A 131 -14.90 -2.88 3.32
N ASP A 132 -14.37 -1.66 3.29
CA ASP A 132 -14.88 -0.59 2.43
C ASP A 132 -14.70 -0.93 0.95
N TYR A 133 -13.54 -1.49 0.58
CA TYR A 133 -13.29 -1.97 -0.78
C TYR A 133 -14.24 -3.14 -1.15
N LEU A 134 -14.40 -4.13 -0.26
CA LEU A 134 -15.32 -5.27 -0.44
C LEU A 134 -16.78 -4.83 -0.60
N LYS A 135 -17.24 -3.87 0.22
CA LYS A 135 -18.61 -3.34 0.13
C LYS A 135 -18.86 -2.67 -1.21
N LYS A 136 -17.87 -1.96 -1.76
CA LYS A 136 -18.01 -1.22 -3.02
C LYS A 136 -17.87 -2.13 -4.25
N HIS A 137 -16.96 -3.10 -4.21
CA HIS A 137 -16.55 -3.87 -5.40
C HIS A 137 -16.86 -5.38 -5.34
N GLY A 138 -17.33 -5.88 -4.20
CA GLY A 138 -17.71 -7.30 -4.01
C GLY A 138 -16.52 -8.27 -3.97
N ARG A 139 -15.27 -7.78 -3.99
CA ARG A 139 -14.04 -8.58 -3.99
C ARG A 139 -12.92 -7.86 -3.22
N TYR A 140 -11.85 -8.57 -2.88
CA TYR A 140 -10.62 -7.94 -2.41
C TYR A 140 -9.86 -7.26 -3.56
N PRO A 141 -8.96 -6.30 -3.27
CA PRO A 141 -7.91 -5.94 -4.22
C PRO A 141 -7.11 -7.20 -4.61
N ILE A 142 -6.74 -7.30 -5.88
CA ILE A 142 -6.22 -8.56 -6.45
C ILE A 142 -5.00 -9.11 -5.69
N PHE A 143 -4.09 -8.24 -5.21
CA PHE A 143 -2.88 -8.66 -4.49
C PHE A 143 -3.08 -8.85 -2.99
N ASN A 144 -4.26 -8.52 -2.46
CA ASN A 144 -4.69 -8.90 -1.12
C ASN A 144 -5.35 -10.29 -1.09
N ASP A 145 -5.89 -10.75 -2.21
CA ASP A 145 -6.44 -12.10 -2.36
C ASP A 145 -5.35 -13.11 -2.76
N LYS A 146 -4.85 -13.84 -1.76
CA LYS A 146 -3.78 -14.83 -1.92
C LYS A 146 -4.19 -16.06 -2.73
N LYS A 147 -5.50 -16.33 -2.89
CA LYS A 147 -5.99 -17.49 -3.63
C LYS A 147 -5.94 -17.24 -5.13
N ILE A 148 -6.39 -16.06 -5.55
CA ILE A 148 -6.41 -15.68 -6.97
C ILE A 148 -5.07 -15.09 -7.45
N SER A 149 -4.27 -14.55 -6.52
CA SER A 149 -2.94 -14.02 -6.81
C SER A 149 -1.87 -14.72 -5.97
N PRO A 150 -1.51 -15.98 -6.29
CA PRO A 150 -0.44 -16.70 -5.61
C PRO A 150 0.91 -15.99 -5.79
N LYS A 151 1.87 -16.26 -4.91
CA LYS A 151 3.23 -15.74 -5.12
C LYS A 151 3.80 -16.58 -6.26
N PRO A 152 4.41 -15.95 -7.27
CA PRO A 152 5.05 -16.72 -8.31
C PRO A 152 6.22 -17.52 -7.73
N GLU A 153 6.35 -18.76 -8.18
CA GLU A 153 7.46 -19.64 -7.81
C GLU A 153 8.59 -19.42 -8.82
N PHE A 154 9.58 -18.61 -8.45
CA PHE A 154 10.82 -18.50 -9.20
C PHE A 154 11.94 -19.15 -8.40
N ILE A 155 12.78 -19.97 -9.06
CA ILE A 155 14.05 -20.44 -8.50
C ILE A 155 14.95 -19.20 -8.40
N VAL A 156 15.22 -18.76 -7.18
CA VAL A 156 16.18 -17.69 -6.90
C VAL A 156 17.56 -18.34 -6.96
N TRP A 157 18.29 -18.13 -8.06
CA TRP A 157 19.71 -18.51 -8.18
C TRP A 157 20.58 -17.55 -7.37
#